data_AF-S0J1Z6-F1
#
_entry.id   AF-S0J1Z6-F1
#
_cell.length_a   1.000
_cell.length_b   1.000
_cell.length_c   1.000
_cell.angle_alpha   90.00
_cell.angle_beta   90.00
_cell.angle_gamma   90.00
#
_symmetry.space_group_name_H-M   'P 1'
#
loop_
_entity.id
_entity.type
_entity.pdbx_description
1 polymer ?
#
loop_
_entity_poly.entity_id
_entity_poly.type
_entity_poly.pdbx_seq_one_letter_code
_entity_poly.pdbx_strand_id
1 'polypeptide(L)'
;MLRKIVTVGLAVLVIAVVWVPITRTFLVGSAFGDWLAIILSFISGIVSFISYKKEHSPIHLITLIISFSPLLFITLSFLAILFIKISFAP
;
A
#
# COMPACT_ATOMS: atom_id res chain seq x y z
N MET A 1 14.58 -1.33 -18.66
CA MET A 1 14.88 -2.21 -17.50
C MET A 1 14.79 -1.47 -16.17
N LEU A 2 15.49 -0.34 -15.98
CA LEU A 2 15.52 0.41 -14.71
C LEU A 2 14.14 0.76 -14.13
N ARG A 3 13.20 1.24 -14.96
CA ARG A 3 11.82 1.56 -14.50
C ARG A 3 11.13 0.37 -13.84
N LYS A 4 11.19 -0.83 -14.45
CA LYS A 4 10.56 -2.04 -13.90
C LYS A 4 11.16 -2.43 -12.53
N ILE A 5 12.47 -2.31 -12.38
CA ILE A 5 13.17 -2.59 -11.12
C ILE A 5 12.71 -1.61 -10.02
N VAL A 6 12.57 -0.33 -10.36
CA VAL A 6 12.07 0.69 -9.41
C VAL A 6 10.63 0.42 -9.00
N THR A 7 9.73 0.10 -9.95
CA THR A 7 8.32 -0.19 -9.63
C THR A 7 8.17 -1.41 -8.73
N VAL A 8 8.91 -2.48 -9.02
CA VAL A 8 8.91 -3.71 -8.20
C VAL A 8 9.53 -3.45 -6.83
N GLY A 9 10.65 -2.72 -6.76
CA GLY A 9 11.30 -2.36 -5.51
C GLY A 9 10.38 -1.54 -4.58
N LEU A 10 9.63 -0.58 -5.13
CA LEU A 10 8.64 0.18 -4.37
C LEU A 10 7.51 -0.71 -3.84
N ALA A 11 6.98 -1.62 -4.65
CA ALA A 11 5.94 -2.54 -4.22
C ALA A 11 6.42 -3.49 -3.10
N VAL A 12 7.66 -3.99 -3.20
CA VAL A 12 8.29 -4.79 -2.14
C VAL A 12 8.45 -3.96 -0.86
N LEU A 13 8.82 -2.68 -0.98
CA LEU A 13 8.91 -1.79 0.18
C LEU A 13 7.55 -1.57 0.84
N VAL A 14 6.47 -1.41 0.06
CA VAL A 14 5.10 -1.31 0.59
C VAL A 14 4.73 -2.57 1.35
N ILE A 15 5.03 -3.76 0.82
CA ILE A 15 4.83 -5.02 1.54
C ILE A 15 5.64 -5.06 2.84
N ALA A 16 6.93 -4.70 2.75
CA ALA A 16 7.84 -4.73 3.89
C ALA A 16 7.42 -3.75 4.99
N VAL A 17 6.86 -2.59 4.66
CA VAL A 17 6.46 -1.57 5.66
C VAL A 17 5.07 -1.86 6.23
N VAL A 18 4.13 -2.33 5.39
CA VAL A 18 2.71 -2.42 5.76
C VAL A 18 2.33 -3.82 6.25
N TRP A 19 2.81 -4.86 5.58
CA TRP A 19 2.30 -6.22 5.75
C TRP A 19 3.22 -7.13 6.57
N VAL A 20 4.50 -6.78 6.70
CA VAL A 20 5.42 -7.53 7.58
C VAL A 20 5.13 -7.15 9.04
N PRO A 21 4.82 -8.10 9.94
CA PRO A 21 4.39 -7.79 11.30
C PRO A 21 5.41 -6.99 12.12
N ILE A 22 6.71 -7.29 11.96
CA ILE A 22 7.81 -6.68 12.74
C ILE A 22 7.97 -5.18 12.46
N THR A 23 7.90 -4.80 11.19
CA THR A 23 7.95 -3.40 10.75
C THR A 23 6.64 -2.68 11.04
N ARG A 24 5.51 -3.38 10.91
CA ARG A 24 4.20 -2.89 11.31
C ARG A 24 4.18 -2.52 12.80
N THR A 25 4.71 -3.37 13.69
CA THR A 25 4.79 -3.04 15.13
C THR A 25 5.71 -1.86 15.44
N PHE A 26 6.72 -1.60 14.60
CA PHE A 26 7.66 -0.49 14.79
C PHE A 26 7.18 0.85 14.21
N LEU A 27 6.35 0.82 13.15
CA LEU A 27 5.92 2.01 12.41
C LEU A 27 4.44 2.32 12.61
N VAL A 28 3.55 1.33 12.54
CA VAL A 28 2.07 1.46 12.57
C VAL A 28 1.51 1.61 14.00
N GLY A 29 2.38 1.57 15.02
CA GLY A 29 2.05 2.02 16.38
C GLY A 29 2.24 3.52 16.59
N SER A 30 2.80 4.24 15.61
CA SER A 30 3.10 5.67 15.68
C SER A 30 2.41 6.41 14.53
N ALA A 31 1.86 7.59 14.82
CA ALA A 31 1.21 8.41 13.80
C ALA A 31 2.11 8.65 12.57
N PHE A 32 3.43 8.73 12.77
CA PHE A 32 4.40 8.90 11.70
C PHE A 32 4.45 7.71 10.73
N GLY A 33 4.48 6.47 11.22
CA GLY A 33 4.57 5.30 10.34
C GLY A 33 3.30 5.05 9.54
N ASP A 34 2.13 5.43 10.08
CA ASP A 34 0.86 5.41 9.34
C ASP A 34 0.89 6.38 8.16
N TRP A 35 1.30 7.63 8.40
CA TRP A 35 1.47 8.62 7.35
C TRP A 35 2.50 8.19 6.30
N LEU A 36 3.62 7.62 6.76
CA LEU A 36 4.66 7.10 5.87
C LEU A 36 4.10 6.01 4.96
N ALA A 37 3.39 5.02 5.52
CA ALA A 37 2.77 3.93 4.76
C ALA A 37 1.77 4.44 3.72
N ILE A 38 0.92 5.41 4.07
CA ILE A 38 -0.05 6.03 3.15
C ILE A 38 0.67 6.73 1.99
N ILE A 39 1.66 7.57 2.29
CA ILE A 39 2.41 8.32 1.29
C ILE A 39 3.13 7.36 0.34
N LEU A 40 3.79 6.34 0.89
CA LEU A 40 4.53 5.35 0.09
C LEU A 40 3.61 4.53 -0.82
N SER A 41 2.45 4.11 -0.29
CA SER A 41 1.40 3.42 -1.04
C SER A 41 0.91 4.27 -2.22
N PHE A 42 0.68 5.57 -1.98
CA PHE A 42 0.19 6.50 -2.99
C PHE A 42 1.23 6.75 -4.09
N ILE A 43 2.48 7.02 -3.72
CA ILE A 43 3.59 7.24 -4.67
C ILE A 43 3.82 5.98 -5.51
N SER A 44 3.93 4.81 -4.87
CA SER A 44 4.13 3.53 -5.57
C SER A 44 2.96 3.20 -6.50
N GLY A 45 1.74 3.49 -6.07
CA GLY A 45 0.52 3.31 -6.86
C GLY A 45 0.50 4.17 -8.12
N ILE A 46 0.81 5.47 -8.00
CA ILE A 46 0.87 6.39 -9.15
C ILE A 46 1.95 5.95 -10.14
N VAL A 47 3.16 5.62 -9.65
CA VAL A 47 4.26 5.17 -10.52
C VAL A 47 3.89 3.89 -11.26
N SER A 48 3.25 2.95 -10.57
CA SER A 48 2.75 1.70 -11.17
C SER A 48 1.66 1.96 -12.19
N PHE A 49 0.73 2.88 -11.92
CA PHE A 49 -0.36 3.24 -12.84
C PHE A 49 0.14 3.86 -14.14
N ILE A 50 1.07 4.83 -14.04
CA ILE A 50 1.68 5.46 -15.21
C ILE A 50 2.43 4.41 -16.03
N SER A 51 3.14 3.50 -15.37
CA SER A 51 3.89 2.43 -16.05
C SER A 51 2.96 1.42 -16.72
N TYR A 52 1.85 1.06 -16.05
CA TYR A 52 0.82 0.20 -16.62
C TYR A 52 0.15 0.83 -17.86
N LYS A 53 -0.21 2.12 -17.81
CA LYS A 53 -0.77 2.83 -18.97
C LYS A 53 0.16 2.88 -20.18
N LYS A 54 1.48 2.79 -19.98
CA LYS A 54 2.46 2.83 -21.07
C LYS A 54 2.78 1.46 -21.63
N GLU A 55 2.90 0.47 -20.76
CA GLU A 55 3.45 -0.85 -21.14
C GLU A 55 2.39 -1.96 -21.13
N HIS A 56 1.20 -1.72 -20.58
CA HIS A 56 0.11 -2.70 -20.40
C HIS A 56 0.57 -4.08 -19.87
N SER A 57 1.66 -4.07 -19.10
CA SER A 57 2.27 -5.29 -18.59
C SER A 57 1.53 -5.76 -17.33
N PRO A 58 1.26 -7.08 -17.20
CA PRO A 58 0.62 -7.64 -16.02
C PRO A 58 1.40 -7.39 -14.73
N ILE A 59 2.72 -7.24 -14.82
CA ILE A 59 3.58 -6.93 -13.65
C ILE A 59 3.22 -5.58 -13.04
N HIS A 60 2.97 -4.56 -13.88
CA HIS A 60 2.61 -3.22 -13.39
C HIS A 60 1.20 -3.18 -12.80
N LEU A 61 0.30 -4.06 -13.28
CA LEU A 61 -1.02 -4.26 -12.71
C LEU A 61 -0.92 -4.87 -11.29
N ILE A 62 -0.08 -5.89 -11.13
CA ILE A 62 0.15 -6.53 -9.82
C ILE A 62 0.76 -5.54 -8.84
N THR A 63 1.80 -4.78 -9.23
CA THR A 63 2.39 -3.77 -8.34
C THR A 63 1.42 -2.64 -8.02
N LEU A 64 0.53 -2.28 -8.93
CA LEU A 64 -0.54 -1.32 -8.65
C LEU A 64 -1.46 -1.82 -7.53
N ILE A 65 -1.93 -3.07 -7.62
CA ILE A 65 -2.80 -3.68 -6.60
C ILE A 65 -2.08 -3.75 -5.25
N ILE A 66 -0.82 -4.19 -5.24
CA ILE A 66 -0.01 -4.25 -4.00
C ILE A 66 0.15 -2.85 -3.40
N SER A 67 0.44 -1.85 -4.23
CA SER A 67 0.66 -0.48 -3.77
C SER A 67 -0.59 0.16 -3.18
N PHE A 68 -1.78 -0.11 -3.72
CA PHE A 68 -3.04 0.40 -3.19
C PHE A 68 -3.68 -0.48 -2.12
N SER A 69 -3.20 -1.70 -1.90
CA SER A 69 -3.72 -2.62 -0.87
C SER A 69 -3.84 -2.00 0.54
N PRO A 70 -2.90 -1.15 1.01
CA PRO A 70 -3.01 -0.54 2.34
C PRO A 70 -4.15 0.47 2.40
N LEU A 71 -4.30 1.29 1.36
CA LEU A 71 -5.37 2.28 1.23
C LEU A 71 -6.75 1.61 1.14
N LEU A 72 -6.84 0.51 0.40
CA LEU A 72 -8.06 -0.31 0.32
C LEU A 72 -8.43 -0.89 1.69
N PHE A 73 -7.44 -1.43 2.42
CA PHE A 73 -7.66 -1.97 3.76
C PHE A 73 -8.16 -0.89 4.74
N ILE A 74 -7.55 0.30 4.74
CA ILE A 74 -8.00 1.44 5.58
C ILE A 74 -9.43 1.82 5.24
N THR A 75 -9.73 1.97 3.95
CA THR A 75 -11.06 2.38 3.48
C THR A 75 -12.13 1.35 3.86
N LEU A 76 -11.85 0.06 3.65
CA LEU A 76 -12.75 -1.04 4.03
C LEU A 76 -12.95 -1.12 5.55
N SER A 77 -11.88 -0.90 6.33
CA SER A 77 -11.96 -0.88 7.79
C SER A 77 -12.85 0.28 8.27
N PHE A 78 -12.70 1.46 7.68
CA PHE A 78 -13.55 2.62 8.00
C PHE A 78 -15.02 2.39 7.64
N LEU A 79 -15.30 1.83 6.45
CA LEU A 79 -16.63 1.42 6.04
C LEU A 79 -17.24 0.38 7.00
N ALA A 80 -16.45 -0.61 7.42
CA ALA A 80 -16.92 -1.62 8.39
C ALA A 80 -17.26 -0.99 9.75
N ILE A 81 -16.47 -0.03 10.24
CA ILE A 81 -16.77 0.71 11.48
C ILE A 81 -18.05 1.53 11.32
N LEU A 82 -18.20 2.25 10.21
CA LEU A 82 -19.32 3.15 9.95
C LEU A 82 -20.65 2.39 9.78
N PHE A 83 -20.65 1.28 9.04
CA PHE A 83 -21.87 0.55 8.67
C PHE A 83 -22.18 -0.66 9.54
N ILE A 84 -21.18 -1.29 10.15
CA ILE A 84 -21.36 -2.56 10.90
C ILE A 84 -21.27 -2.32 12.42
N LYS A 85 -20.93 -1.10 12.88
CA LYS A 85 -20.78 -0.78 14.32
C LYS A 85 -19.82 -1.75 15.05
N ILE A 86 -18.87 -2.34 14.31
CA ILE A 86 -17.85 -3.21 14.91
C ILE A 86 -16.92 -2.29 15.71
N SER A 87 -17.04 -2.33 17.04
CA SER A 87 -16.02 -1.75 17.91
C SER A 87 -14.75 -2.59 17.75
N PHE A 88 -13.79 -2.08 16.98
CA PHE A 88 -12.42 -2.53 17.10
C PHE A 88 -11.90 -2.02 18.46
N ALA A 89 -11.95 -2.88 19.46
CA ALA A 89 -11.17 -2.68 20.67
C ALA A 89 -9.68 -2.80 20.30
N PRO A 90 -8.82 -1.91 20.81
CA PRO A 90 -7.38 -1.90 20.50
C PRO A 90 -6.66 -3.18 20.90
#